data_AF-A0AAP9RDY5-F1
#
_entry.id   AF-A0AAP9RDY5-F1
#
_cell.length_a   1.000
_cell.length_b   1.000
_cell.length_c   1.000
_cell.angle_alpha   90.00
_cell.angle_beta   90.00
_cell.angle_gamma   90.00
#
_symmetry.space_group_name_H-M   'P 1'
#
loop_
_entity.id
_entity.type
_entity.pdbx_description
1 polymer ?
#
loop_
_entity_poly.entity_id
_entity_poly.type
_entity_poly.pdbx_seq_one_letter_code
_entity_poly.pdbx_strand_id
1 'polypeptide(L)'
;MSIFKKLNKINGFDFKDLKNAKQNNYSWCMAEFNGYIYVGTARNIPWNTVSLLGENAKSPLLIRTTEKNNNGEIWRYKKDESLPWERVYKADNSEDINGFRFMLIHAAENSSKALYAASFSLRGTITILKTTDGSNWTNVTGVLKGGSSRAMLSFNGLLYVADIDDSTAIGGNVPLLYYSEDPEFFDFKFVFDPNDPDLIPEQNPMGGIDNMAIFNNRLYVCISKDDGMQVWRSNSSVPKLNDWTLVADKGFGDSLNRNAMAIKVYGDYLYITATKQIPLVFLIPMGADIVRIDKNDNWEVVVGGNAIIPSDPTTGTRNRSLSGYLSGFSNPFNVYVWQLQEYCGCLLAATFDHGTNMETLRDVVLLNKDLIVEKVGLILYELILQLYDKILYLFDMFDYPKGFDLFASIDGIHFKPLNLSGLGNPNNYGGRILMVDKNDLYVGTANPFQGCEVLKTNKASFVNMLYHCQNPDYDNIFSKLFEDIDIMYDNIIIELKKIGMLEILK
;
A
#
# COMPACT_ATOMS: atom_id res chain seq x y z
N MET A 1 -25.95 9.82 -6.80
CA MET A 1 -24.95 10.91 -6.69
C MET A 1 -23.89 10.46 -5.70
N SER A 2 -22.61 10.51 -6.09
CA SER A 2 -21.50 10.17 -5.18
C SER A 2 -21.48 11.17 -4.02
N ILE A 3 -21.45 10.69 -2.78
CA ILE A 3 -21.31 11.52 -1.57
C ILE A 3 -19.89 12.09 -1.40
N PHE A 4 -18.97 11.68 -2.28
CA PHE A 4 -17.61 12.16 -2.35
C PHE A 4 -17.51 13.28 -3.40
N LYS A 5 -17.11 14.47 -2.96
CA LYS A 5 -16.78 15.61 -3.82
C LYS A 5 -15.33 15.49 -4.25
N LYS A 6 -15.09 15.40 -5.56
CA LYS A 6 -13.75 15.51 -6.14
C LYS A 6 -13.22 16.94 -5.99
N LEU A 7 -11.99 17.08 -5.49
CA LEU A 7 -11.38 18.37 -5.17
C LEU A 7 -10.48 18.90 -6.28
N ASN A 8 -9.70 18.05 -6.94
CA ASN A 8 -8.89 18.45 -8.09
C ASN A 8 -9.71 18.37 -9.37
N LYS A 9 -9.85 19.50 -10.08
CA LYS A 9 -10.60 19.56 -11.35
C LYS A 9 -9.94 18.72 -12.44
N ILE A 10 -8.61 18.64 -12.43
CA ILE A 10 -7.79 17.88 -13.36
C ILE A 10 -7.14 16.73 -12.60
N ASN A 11 -7.28 15.51 -13.11
CA ASN A 11 -6.62 14.32 -12.58
C ASN A 11 -5.11 14.53 -12.60
N GLY A 12 -4.45 14.33 -11.46
CA GLY A 12 -3.03 14.61 -11.30
C GLY A 12 -2.66 16.11 -11.23
N PHE A 13 -3.64 16.96 -10.92
CA PHE A 13 -3.53 18.36 -10.47
C PHE A 13 -3.17 19.42 -11.51
N ASP A 14 -2.21 19.15 -12.40
CA ASP A 14 -1.61 20.18 -13.27
C ASP A 14 -2.53 20.64 -14.41
N PHE A 15 -3.29 21.70 -14.17
CA PHE A 15 -4.22 22.27 -15.16
C PHE A 15 -3.52 23.03 -16.29
N LYS A 16 -2.23 23.34 -16.14
CA LYS A 16 -1.45 24.03 -17.18
C LYS A 16 -0.79 23.04 -18.14
N ASP A 17 -0.51 21.83 -17.67
CA ASP A 17 0.07 20.76 -18.47
C ASP A 17 -0.60 19.41 -18.17
N LEU A 18 -1.55 19.02 -19.02
CA LEU A 18 -2.28 17.76 -18.90
C LEU A 18 -1.39 16.52 -19.10
N LYS A 19 -0.27 16.64 -19.84
CA LYS A 19 0.71 15.55 -19.97
C LYS A 19 1.48 15.37 -18.67
N ASN A 20 1.83 16.46 -17.99
CA ASN A 20 2.40 16.40 -16.64
C ASN A 20 1.39 15.81 -15.65
N ALA A 21 0.12 16.26 -15.70
CA ALA A 21 -0.94 15.83 -14.80
C ALA A 21 -1.18 14.30 -14.86
N LYS A 22 -1.34 13.72 -16.07
CA LYS A 22 -1.51 12.26 -16.24
C LYS A 22 -0.40 11.46 -15.55
N GLN A 23 0.82 11.98 -15.51
CA GLN A 23 1.96 11.30 -14.91
C GLN A 23 1.93 11.29 -13.39
N ASN A 24 1.13 12.12 -12.71
CA ASN A 24 0.86 12.02 -11.28
C ASN A 24 -0.24 10.97 -11.05
N ASN A 25 0.10 9.69 -11.20
CA ASN A 25 -0.90 8.62 -11.18
C ASN A 25 -1.28 8.13 -9.80
N TYR A 26 -0.55 8.48 -8.75
CA TYR A 26 -0.88 8.09 -7.37
C TYR A 26 -0.85 9.30 -6.45
N SER A 27 -1.86 9.40 -5.60
CA SER A 27 -1.79 10.15 -4.35
C SER A 27 -1.24 9.22 -3.27
N TRP A 28 0.09 9.21 -3.05
CA TRP A 28 0.75 8.23 -2.19
C TRP A 28 0.64 8.54 -0.70
N CYS A 29 0.67 9.82 -0.33
CA CYS A 29 0.52 10.27 1.05
C CYS A 29 -0.29 11.57 1.11
N MET A 30 -0.91 11.81 2.28
CA MET A 30 -1.60 13.06 2.58
C MET A 30 -1.44 13.44 4.05
N ALA A 31 -1.45 14.75 4.32
CA ALA A 31 -1.55 15.29 5.66
C ALA A 31 -2.28 16.64 5.66
N GLU A 32 -2.88 16.98 6.79
CA GLU A 32 -3.38 18.33 7.04
C GLU A 32 -2.32 19.14 7.79
N PHE A 33 -2.02 20.34 7.30
CA PHE A 33 -1.11 21.28 7.96
C PHE A 33 -1.52 22.72 7.68
N ASN A 34 -1.64 23.53 8.74
CA ASN A 34 -1.91 24.97 8.67
C ASN A 34 -3.11 25.35 7.78
N GLY A 35 -4.18 24.55 7.77
CA GLY A 35 -5.39 24.83 6.98
C GLY A 35 -5.33 24.36 5.52
N TYR A 36 -4.30 23.60 5.15
CA TYR A 36 -4.14 23.01 3.83
C TYR A 36 -4.09 21.48 3.91
N ILE A 37 -4.59 20.84 2.85
CA ILE A 37 -4.35 19.41 2.60
C ILE A 37 -3.17 19.29 1.66
N TYR A 38 -2.13 18.58 2.09
CA TYR A 38 -0.96 18.26 1.30
C TYR A 38 -1.10 16.86 0.70
N VAL A 39 -0.60 16.71 -0.53
CA VAL A 39 -0.59 15.44 -1.26
C VAL A 39 0.78 15.24 -1.87
N GLY A 40 1.45 14.17 -1.46
CA GLY A 40 2.64 13.66 -2.14
C GLY A 40 2.25 12.73 -3.27
N THR A 41 2.76 12.99 -4.47
CA THR A 41 2.43 12.17 -5.66
C THR A 41 3.47 11.10 -5.95
N ALA A 42 3.06 10.11 -6.73
CA ALA A 42 3.96 9.18 -7.39
C ALA A 42 3.79 9.24 -8.90
N ARG A 43 4.91 9.04 -9.61
CA ARG A 43 4.94 9.21 -11.05
C ARG A 43 5.16 7.93 -11.81
N ASN A 44 4.33 7.75 -12.84
CA ASN A 44 4.45 6.68 -13.84
C ASN A 44 4.61 5.26 -13.23
N ILE A 45 3.94 4.94 -12.13
CA ILE A 45 4.19 3.71 -11.37
C ILE A 45 3.99 2.43 -12.20
N PRO A 46 2.87 2.23 -12.93
CA PRO A 46 2.77 1.02 -13.77
C PRO A 46 3.79 0.99 -14.89
N TRP A 47 4.14 2.14 -15.49
CA TRP A 47 5.19 2.19 -16.50
C TRP A 47 6.56 1.79 -15.90
N ASN A 48 6.90 2.31 -14.72
CA ASN A 48 8.13 1.90 -14.02
C ASN A 48 8.09 0.41 -13.61
N THR A 49 6.91 -0.11 -13.26
CA THR A 49 6.73 -1.53 -12.88
C THR A 49 6.97 -2.47 -14.06
N VAL A 50 6.55 -2.10 -15.28
CA VAL A 50 6.83 -2.90 -16.49
C VAL A 50 8.33 -3.06 -16.74
N SER A 51 9.14 -2.06 -16.39
CA SER A 51 10.60 -2.14 -16.52
C SER A 51 11.24 -3.23 -15.66
N LEU A 52 10.55 -3.77 -14.65
CA LEU A 52 11.02 -4.93 -13.86
C LEU A 52 11.07 -6.23 -14.68
N LEU A 53 10.39 -6.29 -15.83
CA LEU A 53 10.48 -7.45 -16.73
C LEU A 53 11.84 -7.53 -17.44
N GLY A 54 12.53 -6.40 -17.62
CA GLY A 54 13.82 -6.31 -18.28
C GLY A 54 14.03 -4.96 -18.96
N GLU A 55 15.28 -4.66 -19.35
CA GLU A 55 15.67 -3.38 -19.96
C GLU A 55 14.89 -3.05 -21.24
N ASN A 56 14.55 -4.08 -22.02
CA ASN A 56 13.81 -3.96 -23.29
C ASN A 56 12.29 -4.10 -23.13
N ALA A 57 11.78 -4.10 -21.89
CA ALA A 57 10.36 -4.26 -21.65
C ALA A 57 9.54 -3.09 -22.24
N LYS A 58 8.48 -3.44 -22.95
CA LYS A 58 7.59 -2.51 -23.66
C LYS A 58 6.32 -2.29 -22.86
N SER A 59 5.98 -1.03 -22.63
CA SER A 59 4.72 -0.66 -21.99
C SER A 59 3.65 -0.31 -23.03
N PRO A 60 2.38 -0.68 -22.79
CA PRO A 60 1.25 -0.28 -23.62
C PRO A 60 1.11 1.24 -23.73
N LEU A 61 0.51 1.71 -24.84
CA LEU A 61 0.21 3.13 -25.08
C LEU A 61 -0.60 3.78 -23.96
N LEU A 62 -1.50 3.02 -23.34
CA LEU A 62 -2.44 3.50 -22.35
C LEU A 62 -1.75 4.05 -21.09
N ILE A 63 -0.67 3.40 -20.64
CA ILE A 63 0.06 3.75 -19.40
C ILE A 63 1.38 4.49 -19.64
N ARG A 64 1.76 4.74 -20.90
CA ARG A 64 2.96 5.53 -21.26
C ARG A 64 2.61 6.95 -21.70
N THR A 65 3.62 7.82 -21.69
CA THR A 65 3.60 9.15 -22.32
C THR A 65 4.78 9.30 -23.27
N THR A 66 4.79 10.34 -24.10
CA THR A 66 5.91 10.63 -25.02
C THR A 66 7.13 11.17 -24.29
N GLU A 67 6.93 11.87 -23.18
CA GLU A 67 7.98 12.51 -22.38
C GLU A 67 7.85 12.06 -20.93
N LYS A 68 8.59 10.99 -20.58
CA LYS A 68 8.59 10.44 -19.23
C LYS A 68 9.31 11.39 -18.29
N ASN A 69 8.59 11.89 -17.29
CA ASN A 69 9.12 12.68 -16.19
C ASN A 69 8.74 11.98 -14.88
N ASN A 70 9.75 11.52 -14.16
CA ASN A 70 9.56 10.83 -12.88
C ASN A 70 9.72 11.76 -11.68
N ASN A 71 10.01 13.05 -11.84
CA ASN A 71 10.30 13.94 -10.72
C ASN A 71 9.07 14.18 -9.85
N GLY A 72 9.12 13.69 -8.60
CA GLY A 72 8.04 13.72 -7.63
C GLY A 72 7.55 15.14 -7.34
N GLU A 73 6.28 15.26 -6.97
CA GLU A 73 5.65 16.55 -6.69
C GLU A 73 4.91 16.50 -5.34
N ILE A 74 4.87 17.65 -4.65
CA ILE A 74 3.97 17.88 -3.52
C ILE A 74 3.01 19.00 -3.91
N TRP A 75 1.72 18.73 -3.76
CA TRP A 75 0.63 19.66 -4.03
C TRP A 75 -0.12 19.99 -2.75
N ARG A 76 -0.68 21.19 -2.65
CA ARG A 76 -1.55 21.57 -1.54
C ARG A 76 -2.87 22.18 -2.00
N TYR A 77 -3.88 22.02 -1.15
CA TYR A 77 -5.22 22.55 -1.33
C TYR A 77 -5.66 23.29 -0.07
N LYS A 78 -6.07 24.56 -0.22
CA LYS A 78 -6.59 25.34 0.90
C LYS A 78 -8.02 24.92 1.22
N LYS A 79 -8.29 24.53 2.47
CA LYS A 79 -9.55 23.88 2.87
C LYS A 79 -10.78 24.78 2.78
N ASP A 80 -10.59 26.10 2.79
CA ASP A 80 -11.65 27.09 2.59
C ASP A 80 -12.00 27.31 1.11
N GLU A 81 -11.36 26.56 0.20
CA GLU A 81 -11.52 26.62 -1.26
C GLU A 81 -11.20 28.00 -1.88
N SER A 82 -10.60 28.93 -1.12
CA SER A 82 -10.31 30.28 -1.60
C SER A 82 -9.16 30.35 -2.59
N LEU A 83 -8.34 29.30 -2.68
CA LEU A 83 -7.20 29.19 -3.59
C LEU A 83 -7.30 27.91 -4.43
N PRO A 84 -6.78 27.93 -5.68
CA PRO A 84 -6.62 26.71 -6.46
C PRO A 84 -5.57 25.77 -5.85
N TRP A 85 -5.52 24.55 -6.36
CA TRP A 85 -4.40 23.64 -6.08
C TRP A 85 -3.07 24.29 -6.48
N GLU A 86 -2.09 24.16 -5.60
CA GLU A 86 -0.76 24.75 -5.77
C GLU A 86 0.31 23.66 -5.65
N ARG A 87 1.24 23.61 -6.60
CA ARG A 87 2.43 22.77 -6.49
C ARG A 87 3.46 23.52 -5.64
N VAL A 88 3.77 22.98 -4.47
CA VAL A 88 4.70 23.58 -3.50
C VAL A 88 6.08 22.94 -3.53
N TYR A 89 6.21 21.77 -4.16
CA TYR A 89 7.50 21.15 -4.40
C TYR A 89 7.46 20.36 -5.71
N LYS A 90 8.56 20.40 -6.46
CA LYS A 90 8.84 19.55 -7.60
C LYS A 90 10.30 19.20 -7.57
N ALA A 91 10.61 17.90 -7.56
CA ALA A 91 11.98 17.45 -7.59
C ALA A 91 12.67 17.84 -8.91
N ASP A 92 13.98 17.99 -8.86
CA ASP A 92 14.84 18.03 -10.03
C ASP A 92 15.39 16.63 -10.36
N ASN A 93 16.04 16.51 -11.52
CA ASN A 93 16.60 15.22 -11.96
C ASN A 93 17.79 14.79 -11.11
N SER A 94 18.50 15.72 -10.47
CA SER A 94 19.68 15.44 -9.64
C SER A 94 19.31 14.89 -8.27
N GLU A 95 18.12 15.21 -7.77
CA GLU A 95 17.60 14.72 -6.49
C GLU A 95 17.16 13.24 -6.53
N ASP A 96 16.91 12.68 -7.72
CA ASP A 96 16.36 11.33 -7.94
C ASP A 96 15.14 10.98 -7.06
N ILE A 97 14.29 11.97 -6.79
CA ILE A 97 13.03 11.79 -6.07
C ILE A 97 11.93 11.47 -7.09
N ASN A 98 11.45 10.23 -7.08
CA ASN A 98 10.41 9.76 -8.00
C ASN A 98 8.97 9.88 -7.48
N GLY A 99 8.83 10.28 -6.21
CA GLY A 99 7.56 10.52 -5.55
C GLY A 99 7.72 10.65 -4.04
N PHE A 100 6.62 10.90 -3.34
CA PHE A 100 6.57 11.00 -1.88
C PHE A 100 5.65 9.94 -1.33
N ARG A 101 6.20 9.03 -0.51
CA ARG A 101 5.53 7.80 -0.06
C ARG A 101 4.78 7.97 1.25
N PHE A 102 5.27 8.85 2.11
CA PHE A 102 4.73 9.05 3.44
C PHE A 102 4.83 10.52 3.86
N MET A 103 3.91 10.97 4.71
CA MET A 103 3.89 12.33 5.23
C MET A 103 3.21 12.35 6.60
N LEU A 104 3.76 13.11 7.56
CA LEU A 104 3.15 13.28 8.89
C LEU A 104 3.55 14.61 9.56
N ILE A 105 2.80 14.95 10.61
CA ILE A 105 3.11 16.08 11.49
C ILE A 105 3.88 15.60 12.71
N HIS A 106 5.04 16.19 12.94
CA HIS A 106 5.88 15.90 14.09
C HIS A 106 6.32 17.19 14.79
N ALA A 107 6.53 17.09 16.10
CA ALA A 107 7.17 18.10 16.92
C ALA A 107 7.96 17.38 18.01
N ALA A 108 9.21 17.77 18.18
CA ALA A 108 10.02 17.44 19.35
C ALA A 108 9.42 18.08 20.60
N GLU A 109 9.90 17.67 21.77
CA GLU A 109 9.52 18.32 23.01
C GLU A 109 9.94 19.82 22.97
N ASN A 110 8.99 20.71 23.28
CA ASN A 110 9.17 22.17 23.24
C ASN A 110 9.48 22.77 21.85
N SER A 111 9.23 22.06 20.74
CA SER A 111 9.36 22.62 19.38
C SER A 111 8.01 22.86 18.69
N SER A 112 8.03 23.68 17.63
CA SER A 112 6.85 23.90 16.79
C SER A 112 6.60 22.72 15.87
N LYS A 113 5.32 22.41 15.61
CA LYS A 113 4.93 21.39 14.63
C LYS A 113 5.50 21.71 13.24
N ALA A 114 6.06 20.70 12.62
CA ALA A 114 6.48 20.72 11.22
C ALA A 114 5.86 19.54 10.47
N LEU A 115 5.71 19.72 9.17
CA LEU A 115 5.29 18.68 8.23
C LEU A 115 6.54 18.04 7.63
N TYR A 116 6.61 16.71 7.71
CA TYR A 116 7.70 15.92 7.15
C TYR A 116 7.17 15.03 6.03
N ALA A 117 7.93 14.90 4.94
CA ALA A 117 7.61 14.04 3.80
C ALA A 117 8.80 13.16 3.44
N ALA A 118 8.57 11.86 3.32
CA ALA A 118 9.58 10.90 2.90
C ALA A 118 9.42 10.54 1.41
N SER A 119 10.54 10.54 0.69
CA SER A 119 10.58 10.28 -0.73
C SER A 119 10.61 8.78 -1.07
N PHE A 120 10.49 8.52 -2.37
CA PHE A 120 10.88 7.30 -3.04
C PHE A 120 11.88 7.65 -4.13
N SER A 121 12.98 6.92 -4.16
CA SER A 121 14.05 7.00 -5.14
C SER A 121 14.28 5.62 -5.76
N LEU A 122 14.46 5.58 -7.08
CA LEU A 122 14.71 4.35 -7.82
C LEU A 122 16.20 3.98 -7.85
N ARG A 123 17.10 4.96 -7.74
CA ARG A 123 18.55 4.77 -7.91
C ARG A 123 19.37 5.46 -6.83
N GLY A 124 18.75 6.31 -6.02
CA GLY A 124 19.39 7.08 -4.97
C GLY A 124 18.95 6.67 -3.56
N THR A 125 19.37 7.49 -2.62
CA THR A 125 18.95 7.40 -1.23
C THR A 125 17.61 8.11 -1.04
N ILE A 126 16.85 7.66 -0.07
CA ILE A 126 15.68 8.38 0.42
C ILE A 126 16.01 9.83 0.77
N THR A 127 15.04 10.71 0.56
CA THR A 127 15.07 12.10 1.01
C THR A 127 13.93 12.35 1.99
N ILE A 128 14.26 12.95 3.14
CA ILE A 128 13.29 13.50 4.09
C ILE A 128 13.24 15.01 3.91
N LEU A 129 12.07 15.54 3.56
CA LEU A 129 11.81 16.97 3.48
C LEU A 129 11.03 17.44 4.70
N LYS A 130 11.37 18.61 5.23
CA LYS A 130 10.68 19.31 6.33
C LYS A 130 10.15 20.65 5.86
N THR A 131 8.98 21.04 6.35
CA THR A 131 8.46 22.41 6.23
C THR A 131 7.74 22.86 7.49
N THR A 132 7.92 24.12 7.87
CA THR A 132 7.25 24.76 9.01
C THR A 132 6.18 25.77 8.58
N ASP A 133 6.27 26.28 7.34
CA ASP A 133 5.30 27.21 6.76
C ASP A 133 4.41 26.57 5.68
N GLY A 134 4.77 25.36 5.22
CA GLY A 134 4.01 24.61 4.25
C GLY A 134 4.28 24.99 2.78
N SER A 135 5.28 25.81 2.50
CA SER A 135 5.70 26.24 1.16
C SER A 135 7.21 26.12 0.93
N ASN A 136 8.03 26.38 1.94
CA ASN A 136 9.47 26.20 1.88
C ASN A 136 9.84 24.84 2.45
N TRP A 137 10.43 23.99 1.62
CA TRP A 137 10.81 22.62 1.97
C TRP A 137 12.33 22.50 2.03
N THR A 138 12.83 21.97 3.14
CA THR A 138 14.26 21.77 3.37
C THR A 138 14.56 20.28 3.46
N ASN A 139 15.62 19.84 2.79
CA ASN A 139 16.13 18.48 2.93
C ASN A 139 16.82 18.33 4.29
N VAL A 140 16.30 17.43 5.12
CA VAL A 140 16.77 17.12 6.48
C VAL A 140 17.15 15.65 6.61
N THR A 141 17.52 14.99 5.50
CA THR A 141 17.75 13.54 5.47
C THR A 141 18.90 13.11 6.38
N GLY A 142 19.98 13.88 6.45
CA GLY A 142 21.21 13.45 7.13
C GLY A 142 21.77 12.17 6.51
N VAL A 143 22.14 11.19 7.36
CA VAL A 143 22.74 9.92 6.95
C VAL A 143 21.72 8.78 7.08
N LEU A 144 20.81 8.69 6.11
CA LEU A 144 19.91 7.54 5.96
C LEU A 144 20.41 6.58 4.86
N LYS A 145 19.93 5.33 4.90
CA LYS A 145 20.20 4.31 3.88
C LYS A 145 18.88 3.88 3.24
N GLY A 146 18.97 3.24 2.07
CA GLY A 146 17.79 2.76 1.35
C GLY A 146 17.15 3.82 0.45
N GLY A 147 16.24 3.39 -0.42
CA GLY A 147 15.64 4.24 -1.46
C GLY A 147 14.20 4.67 -1.18
N SER A 148 13.55 4.15 -0.15
CA SER A 148 12.14 4.43 0.13
C SER A 148 11.82 4.33 1.61
N SER A 149 10.97 5.21 2.13
CA SER A 149 10.26 4.96 3.39
C SER A 149 8.77 4.82 3.13
N ARG A 150 8.19 3.74 3.67
CA ARG A 150 6.74 3.51 3.64
C ARG A 150 6.08 3.73 4.98
N ALA A 151 6.86 4.00 6.02
CA ALA A 151 6.36 4.10 7.37
C ALA A 151 7.18 5.10 8.17
N MET A 152 6.49 6.06 8.76
CA MET A 152 7.05 7.03 9.68
C MET A 152 6.07 7.23 10.85
N LEU A 153 6.58 7.53 12.04
CA LEU A 153 5.76 7.74 13.24
C LEU A 153 6.30 8.89 14.08
N SER A 154 5.41 9.61 14.75
CA SER A 154 5.77 10.53 15.83
C SER A 154 5.39 9.86 17.15
N PHE A 155 6.37 9.52 17.99
CA PHE A 155 6.15 8.81 19.24
C PHE A 155 7.15 9.26 20.31
N ASN A 156 6.67 9.59 21.51
CA ASN A 156 7.50 10.06 22.63
C ASN A 156 8.45 11.22 22.28
N GLY A 157 7.98 12.18 21.48
CA GLY A 157 8.79 13.33 21.04
C GLY A 157 9.86 13.01 20.00
N LEU A 158 9.87 11.79 19.46
CA LEU A 158 10.80 11.34 18.42
C LEU A 158 10.07 11.07 17.11
N LEU A 159 10.71 11.44 16.01
CA LEU A 159 10.36 11.06 14.64
C LEU A 159 11.05 9.74 14.31
N TYR A 160 10.28 8.67 14.15
CA TYR A 160 10.74 7.39 13.66
C TYR A 160 10.55 7.28 12.15
N VAL A 161 11.53 6.69 11.47
CA VAL A 161 11.51 6.44 10.02
C VAL A 161 12.00 5.01 9.79
N ALA A 162 11.21 4.23 9.03
CA ALA A 162 11.62 2.92 8.56
C ALA A 162 11.88 2.98 7.05
N ASP A 163 13.09 2.61 6.65
CA ASP A 163 13.55 2.62 5.27
C ASP A 163 13.62 1.20 4.69
N ILE A 164 13.49 1.12 3.38
CA ILE A 164 13.62 -0.11 2.60
C ILE A 164 14.99 -0.10 1.94
N ASP A 165 15.78 -1.15 2.20
CA ASP A 165 17.09 -1.36 1.61
C ASP A 165 17.02 -1.72 0.12
N ASP A 166 18.01 -1.21 -0.62
CA ASP A 166 18.18 -1.33 -2.07
C ASP A 166 16.95 -0.95 -2.93
N SER A 167 17.11 -0.98 -4.25
CA SER A 167 16.22 -0.42 -5.29
C SER A 167 14.82 -1.07 -5.38
N THR A 168 14.40 -1.82 -4.36
CA THR A 168 13.08 -2.42 -4.30
C THR A 168 12.06 -1.43 -3.74
N ALA A 169 10.88 -1.40 -4.37
CA ALA A 169 9.82 -0.48 -3.97
C ALA A 169 9.08 -0.94 -2.69
N ILE A 170 9.19 -2.21 -2.32
CA ILE A 170 8.44 -2.91 -1.26
C ILE A 170 9.31 -4.06 -0.76
N GLY A 171 9.28 -4.37 0.53
CA GLY A 171 10.09 -5.43 1.13
C GLY A 171 11.44 -4.94 1.64
N GLY A 172 12.47 -5.77 1.45
CA GLY A 172 13.83 -5.50 1.92
C GLY A 172 14.37 -6.63 2.80
N ASN A 173 15.68 -6.64 2.99
CA ASN A 173 16.39 -7.65 3.78
C ASN A 173 17.01 -7.08 5.06
N VAL A 174 17.07 -5.75 5.19
CA VAL A 174 17.74 -5.07 6.30
C VAL A 174 16.73 -4.23 7.10
N PRO A 175 16.72 -4.34 8.45
CA PRO A 175 15.80 -3.58 9.28
C PRO A 175 16.31 -2.15 9.52
N LEU A 176 16.21 -1.32 8.49
CA LEU A 176 16.61 0.08 8.56
C LEU A 176 15.56 0.90 9.35
N LEU A 177 15.69 0.91 10.68
CA LEU A 177 14.80 1.66 11.57
C LEU A 177 15.56 2.76 12.31
N TYR A 178 15.15 4.00 12.10
CA TYR A 178 15.80 5.19 12.63
C TYR A 178 14.87 6.01 13.51
N TYR A 179 15.46 6.87 14.34
CA TYR A 179 14.76 7.93 15.06
C TYR A 179 15.59 9.22 15.12
N SER A 180 14.91 10.35 15.24
CA SER A 180 15.51 11.66 15.57
C SER A 180 14.51 12.50 16.36
N GLU A 181 14.99 13.41 17.21
CA GLU A 181 14.16 14.43 17.87
C GLU A 181 13.70 15.49 16.86
N ASP A 182 14.63 16.03 16.07
CA ASP A 182 14.33 16.90 14.94
C ASP A 182 15.52 16.80 13.97
N PRO A 183 15.34 16.19 12.78
CA PRO A 183 16.45 15.90 11.89
C PRO A 183 17.08 17.14 11.25
N GLU A 184 16.53 18.33 11.46
CA GLU A 184 17.21 19.59 11.15
C GLU A 184 18.38 19.88 12.11
N PHE A 185 18.30 19.41 13.36
CA PHE A 185 19.25 19.72 14.43
C PHE A 185 19.97 18.49 15.00
N PHE A 186 19.36 17.31 14.88
CA PHE A 186 19.86 16.06 15.45
C PHE A 186 19.82 14.95 14.39
N ASP A 187 20.98 14.40 14.05
CA ASP A 187 21.05 13.31 13.07
C ASP A 187 20.17 12.12 13.45
N PHE A 188 19.65 11.43 12.42
CA PHE A 188 18.99 10.15 12.61
C PHE A 188 19.95 9.13 13.23
N LYS A 189 19.44 8.39 14.21
CA LYS A 189 20.13 7.29 14.88
C LYS A 189 19.37 6.00 14.63
N PHE A 190 20.09 4.91 14.44
CA PHE A 190 19.46 3.59 14.45
C PHE A 190 18.77 3.33 15.79
N VAL A 191 17.57 2.77 15.74
CA VAL A 191 16.93 2.19 16.93
C VAL A 191 17.76 1.02 17.46
N PHE A 192 18.28 0.20 16.55
CA PHE A 192 19.33 -0.79 16.78
C PHE A 192 20.14 -0.93 15.48
N ASP A 193 21.47 -1.00 15.57
CA ASP A 193 22.30 -1.20 14.37
C ASP A 193 22.24 -2.67 13.96
N PRO A 194 21.81 -3.01 12.72
CA PRO A 194 21.80 -4.39 12.26
C PRO A 194 23.18 -5.05 12.18
N ASN A 195 24.27 -4.28 12.30
CA ASN A 195 25.65 -4.76 12.32
C ASN A 195 26.28 -4.72 13.73
N ASP A 196 25.49 -4.44 14.78
CA ASP A 196 25.98 -4.44 16.15
C ASP A 196 26.51 -5.85 16.52
N PRO A 197 27.75 -5.99 17.02
CA PRO A 197 28.31 -7.29 17.39
C PRO A 197 27.56 -7.99 18.53
N ASP A 198 26.81 -7.24 19.35
CA ASP A 198 26.01 -7.76 20.45
C ASP A 198 24.57 -8.12 20.01
N LEU A 199 24.23 -7.97 18.73
CA LEU A 199 22.91 -8.30 18.20
C LEU A 199 22.62 -9.81 18.27
N ILE A 200 21.47 -10.14 18.84
CA ILE A 200 20.91 -11.50 18.87
C ILE A 200 19.74 -11.51 17.86
N PRO A 201 19.88 -12.16 16.70
CA PRO A 201 18.87 -12.09 15.63
C PRO A 201 17.46 -12.51 16.08
N GLU A 202 17.35 -13.49 16.97
CA GLU A 202 16.08 -14.01 17.48
C GLU A 202 15.35 -13.06 18.44
N GLN A 203 16.01 -11.97 18.86
CA GLN A 203 15.47 -10.95 19.77
C GLN A 203 15.27 -9.60 19.07
N ASN A 204 15.32 -9.55 17.74
CA ASN A 204 15.14 -8.34 16.95
C ASN A 204 14.35 -8.59 15.66
N PRO A 205 13.63 -7.57 15.15
CA PRO A 205 12.94 -7.66 13.88
C PRO A 205 13.92 -7.64 12.70
N MET A 206 14.39 -8.81 12.27
CA MET A 206 15.36 -8.92 11.18
C MET A 206 14.67 -9.02 9.80
N GLY A 207 14.83 -8.00 8.96
CA GLY A 207 14.31 -7.94 7.58
C GLY A 207 13.80 -6.54 7.23
N GLY A 208 13.36 -6.34 5.98
CA GLY A 208 12.78 -5.07 5.53
C GLY A 208 11.49 -4.73 6.29
N ILE A 209 11.33 -3.47 6.69
CA ILE A 209 10.16 -3.00 7.43
C ILE A 209 9.15 -2.39 6.46
N ASP A 210 8.03 -3.08 6.26
CA ASP A 210 6.97 -2.64 5.34
C ASP A 210 6.04 -1.58 5.96
N ASN A 211 5.78 -1.70 7.27
CA ASN A 211 4.88 -0.82 8.00
C ASN A 211 5.15 -0.81 9.50
N MET A 212 4.63 0.21 10.20
CA MET A 212 4.70 0.28 11.66
C MET A 212 3.56 1.09 12.28
N ALA A 213 3.23 0.77 13.53
CA ALA A 213 2.25 1.50 14.32
C ALA A 213 2.60 1.48 15.81
N ILE A 214 2.04 2.44 16.55
CA ILE A 214 2.02 2.38 18.00
C ILE A 214 0.72 1.72 18.44
N PHE A 215 0.83 0.67 19.24
CA PHE A 215 -0.29 -0.01 19.87
C PHE A 215 0.10 -0.43 21.28
N ASN A 216 -0.82 -0.30 22.25
CA ASN A 216 -0.54 -0.60 23.65
C ASN A 216 0.78 0.05 24.18
N ASN A 217 1.01 1.31 23.82
CA ASN A 217 2.21 2.10 24.16
C ASN A 217 3.55 1.45 23.73
N ARG A 218 3.53 0.63 22.69
CA ARG A 218 4.71 -0.07 22.14
C ARG A 218 4.75 0.09 20.63
N LEU A 219 5.95 0.05 20.06
CA LEU A 219 6.17 0.09 18.63
C LEU A 219 5.99 -1.32 18.05
N TYR A 220 5.09 -1.46 17.08
CA TYR A 220 4.94 -2.65 16.26
C TYR A 220 5.51 -2.39 14.87
N VAL A 221 6.24 -3.35 14.34
CA VAL A 221 6.81 -3.33 12.98
C VAL A 221 6.41 -4.59 12.21
N CYS A 222 6.06 -4.42 10.95
CA CYS A 222 5.77 -5.51 10.03
C CYS A 222 7.00 -5.79 9.15
N ILE A 223 7.49 -7.01 9.17
CA ILE A 223 8.73 -7.42 8.52
C ILE A 223 8.44 -8.32 7.34
N SER A 224 8.97 -7.97 6.17
CA SER A 224 8.89 -8.80 4.98
C SER A 224 9.86 -9.98 5.06
N LYS A 225 9.37 -11.18 4.70
CA LYS A 225 10.16 -12.42 4.71
C LYS A 225 9.71 -13.36 3.60
N ASP A 226 10.64 -14.17 3.09
CA ASP A 226 10.36 -15.15 2.03
C ASP A 226 9.52 -16.33 2.48
N ASP A 227 9.54 -16.66 3.76
CA ASP A 227 8.74 -17.71 4.39
C ASP A 227 7.43 -17.19 5.02
N GLY A 228 7.04 -15.97 4.64
CA GLY A 228 5.86 -15.29 5.12
C GLY A 228 6.19 -14.24 6.18
N MET A 229 5.55 -13.08 6.07
CA MET A 229 5.82 -11.90 6.86
C MET A 229 5.74 -12.16 8.37
N GLN A 230 6.42 -11.31 9.13
CA GLN A 230 6.42 -11.32 10.58
C GLN A 230 5.88 -10.00 11.14
N VAL A 231 5.44 -10.04 12.39
CA VAL A 231 5.10 -8.85 13.17
C VAL A 231 5.90 -8.91 14.46
N TRP A 232 6.61 -7.83 14.77
CA TRP A 232 7.39 -7.70 15.99
C TRP A 232 6.94 -6.49 16.76
N ARG A 233 7.17 -6.54 18.07
CA ARG A 233 6.83 -5.45 18.98
C ARG A 233 7.94 -5.20 19.97
N SER A 234 8.24 -3.92 20.23
CA SER A 234 9.15 -3.53 21.30
C SER A 234 8.58 -3.91 22.68
N ASN A 235 9.41 -4.40 23.59
CA ASN A 235 8.93 -4.77 24.93
C ASN A 235 8.61 -3.54 25.81
N SER A 236 9.23 -2.40 25.50
CA SER A 236 8.98 -1.11 26.15
C SER A 236 8.55 -0.02 25.15
N SER A 237 8.16 1.15 25.67
CA SER A 237 7.85 2.34 24.87
C SER A 237 9.08 3.04 24.29
N VAL A 238 10.27 2.56 24.60
CA VAL A 238 11.54 3.01 24.03
C VAL A 238 12.22 1.79 23.42
N PRO A 239 12.03 1.52 22.12
CA PRO A 239 12.57 0.34 21.48
C PRO A 239 14.11 0.30 21.55
N LYS A 240 14.69 -0.88 21.77
CA LYS A 240 16.13 -1.08 22.00
C LYS A 240 16.60 -2.39 21.36
N LEU A 241 17.92 -2.49 21.17
CA LEU A 241 18.59 -3.73 20.74
C LEU A 241 18.23 -4.90 21.68
N ASN A 242 17.92 -6.06 21.10
CA ASN A 242 17.63 -7.32 21.80
C ASN A 242 16.40 -7.28 22.74
N ASP A 243 15.51 -6.27 22.61
CA ASP A 243 14.35 -6.09 23.49
C ASP A 243 13.02 -6.09 22.72
N TRP A 244 12.83 -7.11 21.87
CA TRP A 244 11.65 -7.30 21.04
C TRP A 244 10.99 -8.66 21.25
N THR A 245 9.67 -8.71 21.00
CA THR A 245 8.87 -9.93 20.96
C THR A 245 8.38 -10.18 19.53
N LEU A 246 8.56 -11.41 19.03
CA LEU A 246 7.89 -11.89 17.82
C LEU A 246 6.41 -12.15 18.15
N VAL A 247 5.52 -11.40 17.51
CA VAL A 247 4.07 -11.42 17.77
C VAL A 247 3.34 -12.31 16.77
N ALA A 248 3.76 -12.28 15.51
CA ALA A 248 3.21 -13.13 14.47
C ALA A 248 4.28 -13.52 13.47
N ASP A 249 4.17 -14.71 12.87
CA ASP A 249 5.15 -15.24 11.94
C ASP A 249 4.53 -16.08 10.82
N LYS A 250 5.38 -16.44 9.84
CA LYS A 250 5.06 -17.35 8.73
C LYS A 250 3.84 -16.91 7.93
N GLY A 251 3.61 -15.60 7.79
CA GLY A 251 2.51 -15.07 7.00
C GLY A 251 1.12 -15.44 7.54
N PHE A 252 1.01 -15.67 8.86
CA PHE A 252 -0.25 -16.05 9.52
C PHE A 252 -0.83 -17.37 9.00
N GLY A 253 0.05 -18.34 8.75
CA GLY A 253 -0.29 -19.68 8.25
C GLY A 253 -0.38 -19.80 6.73
N ASP A 254 -0.07 -18.74 5.97
CA ASP A 254 0.10 -18.78 4.51
C ASP A 254 1.44 -18.11 4.15
N SER A 255 2.44 -18.89 3.75
CA SER A 255 3.78 -18.36 3.49
C SER A 255 3.85 -17.42 2.28
N LEU A 256 2.80 -17.35 1.46
CA LEU A 256 2.74 -16.35 0.39
C LEU A 256 2.42 -14.95 0.91
N ASN A 257 1.84 -14.80 2.10
CA ASN A 257 1.67 -13.49 2.74
C ASN A 257 3.04 -12.93 3.14
N ARG A 258 3.71 -12.21 2.24
CA ARG A 258 5.12 -11.78 2.42
C ARG A 258 5.28 -10.31 2.77
N ASN A 259 4.28 -9.47 2.51
CA ASN A 259 4.39 -8.03 2.71
C ASN A 259 3.17 -7.43 3.40
N ALA A 260 3.40 -6.40 4.22
CA ALA A 260 2.35 -5.62 4.85
C ALA A 260 2.02 -4.35 4.07
N MET A 261 0.76 -4.17 3.66
CA MET A 261 0.39 -2.97 2.90
C MET A 261 -0.16 -1.85 3.78
N ALA A 262 -0.84 -2.18 4.88
CA ALA A 262 -1.38 -1.25 5.84
C ALA A 262 -1.38 -1.84 7.27
N ILE A 263 -1.32 -0.95 8.25
CA ILE A 263 -1.45 -1.26 9.67
C ILE A 263 -2.27 -0.15 10.35
N LYS A 264 -3.20 -0.52 11.23
CA LYS A 264 -4.07 0.46 11.89
C LYS A 264 -4.63 -0.07 13.21
N VAL A 265 -4.57 0.75 14.25
CA VAL A 265 -5.31 0.50 15.50
C VAL A 265 -6.78 0.88 15.29
N TYR A 266 -7.68 -0.01 15.68
CA TYR A 266 -9.12 0.24 15.73
C TYR A 266 -9.74 -0.51 16.92
N GLY A 267 -10.39 0.24 17.81
CA GLY A 267 -10.85 -0.30 19.09
C GLY A 267 -9.69 -0.87 19.90
N ASP A 268 -9.85 -2.10 20.37
CA ASP A 268 -8.85 -2.82 21.18
C ASP A 268 -7.87 -3.68 20.37
N TYR A 269 -7.84 -3.51 19.05
CA TYR A 269 -7.04 -4.35 18.16
C TYR A 269 -6.14 -3.54 17.23
N LEU A 270 -5.03 -4.17 16.84
CA LEU A 270 -4.15 -3.73 15.77
C LEU A 270 -4.44 -4.56 14.51
N TYR A 271 -4.90 -3.92 13.45
CA TYR A 271 -5.19 -4.57 12.16
C TYR A 271 -4.02 -4.44 11.21
N ILE A 272 -3.70 -5.51 10.50
CA ILE A 272 -2.60 -5.59 9.53
C ILE A 272 -3.14 -6.22 8.25
N THR A 273 -2.78 -5.67 7.10
CA THR A 273 -3.10 -6.25 5.80
C THR A 273 -1.87 -6.97 5.26
N ALA A 274 -2.05 -8.18 4.72
CA ALA A 274 -0.99 -9.00 4.18
C ALA A 274 -1.24 -9.28 2.70
N THR A 275 -0.26 -9.01 1.86
CA THR A 275 -0.33 -9.31 0.42
C THR A 275 0.53 -10.51 0.06
N LYS A 276 0.09 -11.20 -1.00
CA LYS A 276 0.86 -12.28 -1.59
C LYS A 276 2.16 -11.76 -2.23
N GLN A 277 3.11 -12.67 -2.45
CA GLN A 277 4.45 -12.40 -2.97
C GLN A 277 4.45 -11.45 -4.19
N ILE A 278 5.34 -10.46 -4.14
CA ILE A 278 5.62 -9.52 -5.24
C ILE A 278 6.88 -10.01 -5.98
N PRO A 279 6.96 -9.93 -7.32
CA PRO A 279 5.97 -9.39 -8.25
C PRO A 279 4.91 -10.39 -8.72
N LEU A 280 4.87 -11.62 -8.17
CA LEU A 280 3.95 -12.67 -8.61
C LEU A 280 2.49 -12.20 -8.64
N VAL A 281 2.05 -11.48 -7.60
CA VAL A 281 0.67 -10.98 -7.49
C VAL A 281 0.28 -9.96 -8.57
N PHE A 282 1.26 -9.33 -9.23
CA PHE A 282 1.02 -8.44 -10.38
C PHE A 282 0.80 -9.18 -11.69
N LEU A 283 1.25 -10.44 -11.76
CA LEU A 283 1.04 -11.31 -12.92
C LEU A 283 -0.18 -12.20 -12.70
N ILE A 284 -0.37 -12.72 -11.49
CA ILE A 284 -1.48 -13.61 -11.17
C ILE A 284 -2.16 -13.02 -9.93
N PRO A 285 -3.31 -12.33 -10.11
CA PRO A 285 -3.99 -11.68 -9.01
C PRO A 285 -4.36 -12.66 -7.90
N MET A 286 -3.95 -12.38 -6.67
CA MET A 286 -4.33 -13.15 -5.49
C MET A 286 -4.72 -12.18 -4.40
N GLY A 287 -5.89 -12.39 -3.79
CA GLY A 287 -6.46 -11.47 -2.81
C GLY A 287 -5.59 -11.31 -1.57
N ALA A 288 -5.61 -10.12 -0.97
CA ALA A 288 -4.93 -9.84 0.29
C ALA A 288 -5.70 -10.37 1.52
N ASP A 289 -4.98 -10.67 2.58
CA ASP A 289 -5.56 -11.03 3.88
C ASP A 289 -5.62 -9.79 4.82
N ILE A 290 -6.51 -9.84 5.81
CA ILE A 290 -6.54 -8.91 6.95
C ILE A 290 -6.50 -9.72 8.24
N VAL A 291 -5.59 -9.37 9.13
CA VAL A 291 -5.40 -9.99 10.45
C VAL A 291 -5.58 -8.91 11.52
N ARG A 292 -6.08 -9.29 12.69
CA ARG A 292 -6.09 -8.44 13.88
C ARG A 292 -5.26 -9.06 15.01
N ILE A 293 -4.64 -8.22 15.82
CA ILE A 293 -3.84 -8.59 16.98
C ILE A 293 -4.43 -7.91 18.21
N ASP A 294 -4.65 -8.67 19.29
CA ASP A 294 -5.15 -8.16 20.57
C ASP A 294 -4.01 -7.63 21.46
N LYS A 295 -4.35 -7.09 22.63
CA LYS A 295 -3.36 -6.52 23.59
C LYS A 295 -2.43 -7.56 24.22
N ASN A 296 -2.77 -8.85 24.12
CA ASN A 296 -2.01 -9.99 24.64
C ASN A 296 -1.21 -10.68 23.53
N ASP A 297 -1.07 -10.05 22.36
CA ASP A 297 -0.35 -10.56 21.20
C ASP A 297 -1.00 -11.78 20.52
N ASN A 298 -2.27 -12.10 20.82
CA ASN A 298 -3.00 -13.13 20.06
C ASN A 298 -3.47 -12.55 18.74
N TRP A 299 -3.34 -13.32 17.66
CA TRP A 299 -3.74 -12.89 16.32
C TRP A 299 -4.82 -13.78 15.71
N GLU A 300 -5.69 -13.17 14.90
CA GLU A 300 -6.79 -13.84 14.20
C GLU A 300 -6.95 -13.28 12.78
N VAL A 301 -7.11 -14.15 11.79
CA VAL A 301 -7.48 -13.80 10.42
C VAL A 301 -8.92 -13.31 10.39
N VAL A 302 -9.11 -12.06 9.98
CA VAL A 302 -10.41 -11.40 9.83
C VAL A 302 -10.96 -11.56 8.41
N VAL A 303 -10.12 -11.37 7.40
CA VAL A 303 -10.41 -11.60 5.97
C VAL A 303 -9.31 -12.49 5.42
N GLY A 304 -9.65 -13.63 4.83
CA GLY A 304 -8.64 -14.55 4.31
C GLY A 304 -9.19 -15.95 4.02
N GLY A 305 -8.74 -16.55 2.93
CA GLY A 305 -9.12 -17.91 2.55
C GLY A 305 -8.26 -19.00 3.19
N ASN A 306 -8.42 -20.23 2.69
CA ASN A 306 -7.45 -21.29 2.91
C ASN A 306 -6.06 -20.81 2.46
N ALA A 307 -5.03 -21.22 3.18
CA ALA A 307 -3.66 -20.88 2.81
C ALA A 307 -3.32 -21.48 1.44
N ILE A 308 -2.76 -20.66 0.55
CA ILE A 308 -2.31 -21.12 -0.76
C ILE A 308 -1.06 -21.99 -0.60
N ILE A 309 -0.12 -21.52 0.22
CA ILE A 309 1.04 -22.31 0.68
C ILE A 309 0.97 -22.37 2.21
N PRO A 310 0.40 -23.46 2.77
CA PRO A 310 0.29 -23.62 4.21
C PRO A 310 1.65 -23.51 4.89
N SER A 311 1.67 -22.82 6.02
CA SER A 311 2.82 -22.72 6.91
C SER A 311 2.39 -22.98 8.35
N ASP A 312 3.36 -23.27 9.22
CA ASP A 312 3.15 -23.56 10.64
C ASP A 312 3.74 -22.42 11.49
N PRO A 313 2.95 -21.39 11.86
CA PRO A 313 3.42 -20.31 12.73
C PRO A 313 3.80 -20.82 14.12
N THR A 314 4.81 -20.21 14.73
CA THR A 314 5.22 -20.49 16.12
C THR A 314 4.40 -19.71 17.14
N THR A 315 3.74 -18.64 16.70
CA THR A 315 3.05 -17.64 17.54
C THR A 315 1.53 -17.83 17.60
N GLY A 316 0.97 -18.79 16.86
CA GLY A 316 -0.48 -18.98 16.80
C GLY A 316 -0.89 -20.00 15.74
N THR A 317 -2.17 -20.03 15.39
CA THR A 317 -2.71 -20.93 14.39
C THR A 317 -3.72 -20.19 13.51
N ARG A 318 -3.63 -20.41 12.20
CA ARG A 318 -4.55 -19.78 11.25
C ARG A 318 -5.98 -20.26 11.48
N ASN A 319 -6.84 -19.37 11.97
CA ASN A 319 -8.27 -19.61 12.06
C ASN A 319 -8.95 -19.46 10.69
N ARG A 320 -10.20 -19.93 10.60
CA ARG A 320 -11.09 -19.52 9.50
C ARG A 320 -11.42 -18.04 9.65
N SER A 321 -11.49 -17.33 8.53
CA SER A 321 -11.86 -15.91 8.47
C SER A 321 -13.05 -15.58 9.36
N LEU A 322 -12.86 -14.62 10.28
CA LEU A 322 -13.92 -14.18 11.17
C LEU A 322 -15.05 -13.45 10.44
N SER A 323 -14.73 -12.76 9.33
CA SER A 323 -15.72 -12.02 8.54
C SER A 323 -16.58 -12.91 7.65
N GLY A 324 -16.14 -14.14 7.39
CA GLY A 324 -16.71 -15.01 6.37
C GLY A 324 -16.16 -14.77 4.95
N TYR A 325 -15.44 -13.67 4.72
CA TYR A 325 -14.80 -13.41 3.42
C TYR A 325 -13.51 -14.21 3.23
N LEU A 326 -13.29 -14.68 2.00
CA LEU A 326 -12.00 -15.17 1.53
C LEU A 326 -11.04 -13.99 1.30
N SER A 327 -9.80 -14.30 0.91
CA SER A 327 -8.78 -13.27 0.62
C SER A 327 -9.27 -12.27 -0.45
N GLY A 328 -8.93 -11.00 -0.27
CA GLY A 328 -9.38 -9.90 -1.12
C GLY A 328 -10.87 -9.54 -0.96
N PHE A 329 -11.45 -9.81 0.22
CA PHE A 329 -12.90 -9.77 0.43
C PHE A 329 -13.66 -10.76 -0.45
N SER A 330 -13.05 -11.90 -0.78
CA SER A 330 -13.52 -12.88 -1.78
C SER A 330 -13.46 -12.40 -3.23
N ASN A 331 -12.76 -11.30 -3.51
CA ASN A 331 -12.36 -10.90 -4.85
C ASN A 331 -10.83 -11.04 -4.99
N PRO A 332 -10.29 -11.99 -5.79
CA PRO A 332 -8.86 -12.21 -5.95
C PRO A 332 -8.15 -11.03 -6.60
N PHE A 333 -8.89 -10.12 -7.25
CA PHE A 333 -8.34 -8.91 -7.83
C PHE A 333 -8.05 -7.82 -6.81
N ASN A 334 -8.63 -7.88 -5.61
CA ASN A 334 -8.24 -7.05 -4.47
C ASN A 334 -6.90 -7.53 -3.89
N VAL A 335 -5.86 -7.42 -4.71
CA VAL A 335 -4.52 -7.95 -4.42
C VAL A 335 -3.85 -7.19 -3.28
N TYR A 336 -4.25 -5.94 -3.06
CA TYR A 336 -3.90 -5.19 -1.86
C TYR A 336 -5.13 -4.67 -1.14
N VAL A 337 -5.04 -4.61 0.19
CA VAL A 337 -5.76 -3.63 0.99
C VAL A 337 -4.76 -2.56 1.37
N TRP A 338 -4.74 -1.47 0.60
CA TRP A 338 -3.70 -0.43 0.68
C TRP A 338 -3.80 0.44 1.91
N GLN A 339 -5.00 0.60 2.46
CA GLN A 339 -5.22 1.45 3.61
C GLN A 339 -6.29 0.90 4.52
N LEU A 340 -6.03 1.06 5.81
CA LEU A 340 -6.98 0.91 6.89
C LEU A 340 -7.09 2.25 7.61
N GLN A 341 -8.30 2.73 7.84
CA GLN A 341 -8.50 4.01 8.53
C GLN A 341 -9.80 4.00 9.31
N GLU A 342 -9.74 4.45 10.57
CA GLU A 342 -10.95 4.70 11.34
C GLU A 342 -11.60 6.01 10.89
N TYR A 343 -12.91 5.97 10.66
CA TYR A 343 -13.72 7.17 10.48
C TYR A 343 -15.15 6.95 10.96
N CYS A 344 -15.67 7.88 11.75
CA CYS A 344 -17.03 7.81 12.31
C CYS A 344 -17.32 6.48 13.06
N GLY A 345 -16.34 5.98 13.81
CA GLY A 345 -16.46 4.72 14.56
C GLY A 345 -16.44 3.47 13.70
N CYS A 346 -16.13 3.57 12.41
CA CYS A 346 -15.99 2.43 11.50
C CYS A 346 -14.53 2.25 11.09
N LEU A 347 -14.08 1.00 10.99
CA LEU A 347 -12.85 0.64 10.29
C LEU A 347 -13.12 0.59 8.79
N LEU A 348 -12.44 1.43 8.02
CA LEU A 348 -12.48 1.44 6.56
C LEU A 348 -11.32 0.63 6.00
N ALA A 349 -11.57 -0.09 4.91
CA ALA A 349 -10.56 -0.79 4.14
C ALA A 349 -10.67 -0.39 2.66
N ALA A 350 -9.63 0.24 2.12
CA ALA A 350 -9.56 0.63 0.71
C ALA A 350 -8.60 -0.28 -0.05
N THR A 351 -9.07 -0.84 -1.16
CA THR A 351 -8.34 -1.87 -1.90
C THR A 351 -7.54 -1.32 -3.07
N PHE A 352 -6.74 -2.20 -3.66
CA PHE A 352 -6.29 -2.11 -5.05
C PHE A 352 -6.94 -3.26 -5.82
N ASP A 353 -7.86 -2.91 -6.72
CA ASP A 353 -8.52 -3.86 -7.61
C ASP A 353 -7.74 -3.95 -8.94
N HIS A 354 -6.98 -5.03 -9.09
CA HIS A 354 -6.21 -5.37 -10.28
C HIS A 354 -7.10 -5.73 -11.49
N GLY A 355 -8.38 -6.04 -11.28
CA GLY A 355 -9.39 -6.31 -12.30
C GLY A 355 -9.51 -5.15 -13.29
N THR A 356 -9.41 -3.92 -12.77
CA THR A 356 -9.35 -2.68 -13.57
C THR A 356 -8.21 -2.69 -14.60
N ASN A 357 -7.10 -3.39 -14.32
CA ASN A 357 -5.90 -3.41 -15.16
C ASN A 357 -5.82 -4.63 -16.09
N MET A 358 -6.76 -5.57 -16.07
CA MET A 358 -6.57 -6.86 -16.75
C MET A 358 -6.30 -6.73 -18.26
N GLU A 359 -6.98 -5.81 -18.95
CA GLU A 359 -6.71 -5.51 -20.37
C GLU A 359 -5.28 -4.98 -20.57
N THR A 360 -4.85 -4.05 -19.72
CA THR A 360 -3.50 -3.48 -19.77
C THR A 360 -2.43 -4.52 -19.44
N LEU A 361 -2.69 -5.39 -18.47
CA LEU A 361 -1.78 -6.46 -18.07
C LEU A 361 -1.63 -7.48 -19.20
N ARG A 362 -2.73 -7.83 -19.87
CA ARG A 362 -2.71 -8.67 -21.06
C ARG A 362 -1.86 -8.06 -22.18
N ASP A 363 -2.00 -6.76 -22.44
CA ASP A 363 -1.15 -6.08 -23.42
C ASP A 363 0.33 -6.10 -23.03
N VAL A 364 0.66 -5.91 -21.74
CA VAL A 364 2.03 -6.06 -21.24
C VAL A 364 2.54 -7.48 -21.52
N VAL A 365 1.74 -8.51 -21.23
CA VAL A 365 2.14 -9.91 -21.45
C VAL A 365 2.38 -10.20 -22.93
N LEU A 366 1.52 -9.72 -23.82
CA LEU A 366 1.66 -9.91 -25.26
C LEU A 366 2.87 -9.17 -25.84
N LEU A 367 3.08 -7.91 -25.45
CA LEU A 367 4.19 -7.08 -25.93
C LEU A 367 5.56 -7.60 -25.48
N ASN A 368 5.60 -8.38 -24.39
CA ASN A 368 6.81 -8.86 -23.74
C ASN A 368 6.88 -10.38 -23.69
N LYS A 369 6.28 -11.08 -24.67
CA LYS A 369 6.23 -12.55 -24.73
C LYS A 369 7.58 -13.19 -24.44
N ASP A 370 8.63 -12.80 -25.15
CA ASP A 370 9.93 -13.47 -25.05
C ASP A 370 10.53 -13.33 -23.63
N LEU A 371 10.48 -12.12 -23.05
CA LEU A 371 10.96 -11.85 -21.68
C LEU A 371 10.19 -12.65 -20.62
N ILE A 372 8.88 -12.84 -20.82
CA ILE A 372 8.05 -13.58 -19.87
C ILE A 372 8.29 -15.08 -20.02
N VAL A 373 8.30 -15.60 -21.26
CA VAL A 373 8.60 -17.00 -21.54
C VAL A 373 9.98 -17.40 -21.01
N GLU A 374 10.97 -16.51 -21.10
CA GLU A 374 12.29 -16.73 -20.49
C GLU A 374 12.21 -16.89 -18.96
N LYS A 375 11.38 -16.09 -18.30
CA LYS A 375 11.24 -16.10 -16.83
C LYS A 375 10.39 -17.26 -16.30
N VAL A 376 9.28 -17.58 -16.97
CA VAL A 376 8.24 -18.47 -16.43
C VAL A 376 8.00 -19.72 -17.28
N GLY A 377 8.60 -19.80 -18.47
CA GLY A 377 8.39 -20.90 -19.42
C GLY A 377 7.14 -20.72 -20.29
N LEU A 378 7.11 -21.45 -21.42
CA LEU A 378 6.04 -21.34 -22.42
C LEU A 378 4.68 -21.82 -21.88
N ILE A 379 4.67 -22.92 -21.13
CA ILE A 379 3.44 -23.52 -20.57
C ILE A 379 2.74 -22.50 -19.67
N LEU A 380 3.47 -21.92 -18.72
CA LEU A 380 2.90 -20.97 -17.77
C LEU A 380 2.49 -19.66 -18.44
N TYR A 381 3.27 -19.19 -19.43
CA TYR A 381 2.88 -18.06 -20.28
C TYR A 381 1.52 -18.30 -20.96
N GLU A 382 1.31 -19.47 -21.56
CA GLU A 382 0.06 -19.81 -22.23
C GLU A 382 -1.11 -19.91 -21.26
N LEU A 383 -0.90 -20.52 -20.09
CA LEU A 383 -1.92 -20.59 -19.02
C LEU A 383 -2.33 -19.20 -18.52
N ILE A 384 -1.36 -18.30 -18.29
CA ILE A 384 -1.62 -16.93 -17.87
C ILE A 384 -2.44 -16.18 -18.93
N LEU A 385 -2.09 -16.34 -20.22
CA LEU A 385 -2.81 -15.67 -21.30
C LEU A 385 -4.25 -16.19 -21.42
N GLN A 386 -4.45 -17.51 -21.31
CA GLN A 386 -5.77 -18.13 -21.27
C GLN A 386 -6.60 -17.63 -20.08
N LEU A 387 -5.97 -17.53 -18.90
CA LEU A 387 -6.62 -17.01 -17.69
C LEU A 387 -7.12 -15.58 -17.94
N TYR A 388 -6.29 -14.71 -18.51
CA TYR A 388 -6.68 -13.34 -18.79
C TYR A 388 -7.82 -13.26 -19.81
N ASP A 389 -7.75 -14.05 -20.89
CA ASP A 389 -8.82 -14.10 -21.90
C ASP A 389 -10.15 -14.52 -21.27
N LYS A 390 -10.14 -15.54 -20.39
CA LYS A 390 -11.32 -15.98 -19.66
C LYS A 390 -11.82 -14.92 -18.69
N ILE A 391 -10.94 -14.27 -17.91
CA ILE A 391 -11.31 -13.19 -16.98
C ILE A 391 -11.99 -12.04 -17.73
N LEU A 392 -11.41 -11.57 -18.83
CA LEU A 392 -11.97 -10.47 -19.61
C LEU A 392 -13.33 -10.82 -20.22
N TYR A 393 -13.48 -12.06 -20.70
CA TYR A 393 -14.77 -12.57 -21.17
C TYR A 393 -15.84 -12.56 -20.06
N LEU A 394 -15.49 -13.01 -18.86
CA LEU A 394 -16.43 -13.03 -17.74
C LEU A 394 -16.75 -11.62 -17.22
N PHE A 395 -15.78 -10.71 -17.24
CA PHE A 395 -16.01 -9.32 -16.89
C PHE A 395 -17.05 -8.66 -17.78
N ASP A 396 -17.01 -8.93 -19.08
CA ASP A 396 -18.03 -8.47 -20.03
C ASP A 396 -19.39 -9.15 -19.78
N MET A 397 -19.39 -10.47 -19.52
CA MET A 397 -20.63 -11.22 -19.26
C MET A 397 -21.37 -10.77 -18.00
N PHE A 398 -20.63 -10.47 -16.93
CA PHE A 398 -21.19 -10.20 -15.60
C PHE A 398 -21.15 -8.72 -15.19
N ASP A 399 -20.74 -7.82 -16.10
CA ASP A 399 -20.58 -6.39 -15.84
C ASP A 399 -19.73 -6.12 -14.59
N TYR A 400 -18.51 -6.65 -14.61
CA TYR A 400 -17.59 -6.56 -13.46
C TYR A 400 -17.39 -5.09 -13.05
N PRO A 401 -17.60 -4.75 -11.76
CA PRO A 401 -17.46 -3.38 -11.31
C PRO A 401 -15.98 -2.98 -11.27
N LYS A 402 -15.55 -2.13 -12.20
CA LYS A 402 -14.17 -1.64 -12.29
C LYS A 402 -13.91 -0.47 -11.32
N GLY A 403 -12.68 -0.39 -10.81
CA GLY A 403 -12.23 0.58 -9.82
C GLY A 403 -12.01 -0.09 -8.46
N PHE A 404 -11.42 0.63 -7.51
CA PHE A 404 -11.18 0.08 -6.19
C PHE A 404 -12.45 -0.11 -5.38
N ASP A 405 -12.35 -1.01 -4.41
CA ASP A 405 -13.39 -1.25 -3.42
C ASP A 405 -13.09 -0.51 -2.11
N LEU A 406 -14.14 0.03 -1.50
CA LEU A 406 -14.11 0.61 -0.17
C LEU A 406 -15.06 -0.19 0.71
N PHE A 407 -14.55 -0.83 1.75
CA PHE A 407 -15.33 -1.55 2.74
C PHE A 407 -15.37 -0.80 4.08
N ALA A 408 -16.40 -1.05 4.88
CA ALA A 408 -16.49 -0.57 6.25
C ALA A 408 -16.99 -1.64 7.21
N SER A 409 -16.47 -1.61 8.43
CA SER A 409 -16.93 -2.44 9.55
C SER A 409 -17.08 -1.60 10.81
N ILE A 410 -18.15 -1.86 11.59
CA ILE A 410 -18.41 -1.19 12.87
C ILE A 410 -17.88 -1.97 14.07
N ASP A 411 -17.52 -3.23 13.88
CA ASP A 411 -17.00 -4.13 14.91
C ASP A 411 -15.61 -4.67 14.56
N GLY A 412 -15.09 -4.29 13.39
CA GLY A 412 -13.81 -4.72 12.85
C GLY A 412 -13.79 -6.17 12.35
N ILE A 413 -14.94 -6.84 12.30
CA ILE A 413 -15.07 -8.22 11.80
C ILE A 413 -15.98 -8.24 10.56
N HIS A 414 -17.22 -7.76 10.70
CA HIS A 414 -18.20 -7.83 9.64
C HIS A 414 -18.05 -6.60 8.75
N PHE A 415 -17.39 -6.77 7.62
CA PHE A 415 -17.24 -5.73 6.61
C PHE A 415 -18.43 -5.73 5.66
N LYS A 416 -18.81 -4.55 5.19
CA LYS A 416 -19.73 -4.37 4.08
C LYS A 416 -19.13 -3.46 3.03
N PRO A 417 -19.33 -3.74 1.74
CA PRO A 417 -18.92 -2.84 0.66
C PRO A 417 -19.70 -1.53 0.77
N LEU A 418 -18.98 -0.42 0.69
CA LEU A 418 -19.52 0.94 0.59
C LEU A 418 -19.50 1.45 -0.85
N ASN A 419 -18.49 1.04 -1.61
CA ASN A 419 -18.33 1.32 -3.03
C ASN A 419 -17.46 0.24 -3.66
N LEU A 420 -17.75 -0.12 -4.91
CA LEU A 420 -17.01 -1.13 -5.69
C LEU A 420 -16.52 -0.58 -7.03
N SER A 421 -16.52 0.75 -7.19
CA SER A 421 -16.42 1.38 -8.52
C SER A 421 -15.53 2.61 -8.51
N GLY A 422 -14.49 2.58 -7.69
CA GLY A 422 -13.47 3.64 -7.64
C GLY A 422 -14.03 5.03 -7.29
N LEU A 423 -15.11 5.06 -6.50
CA LEU A 423 -15.90 6.24 -6.12
C LEU A 423 -16.50 7.00 -7.31
N GLY A 424 -16.85 6.28 -8.38
CA GLY A 424 -17.53 6.81 -9.56
C GLY A 424 -16.61 7.06 -10.75
N ASN A 425 -15.33 6.70 -10.65
CA ASN A 425 -14.42 6.63 -11.79
C ASN A 425 -13.81 5.22 -11.86
N PRO A 426 -14.17 4.40 -12.87
CA PRO A 426 -13.70 3.01 -12.97
C PRO A 426 -12.20 2.89 -13.24
N ASN A 427 -11.52 3.98 -13.62
CA ASN A 427 -10.07 4.02 -13.81
C ASN A 427 -9.29 4.22 -12.50
N ASN A 428 -9.97 4.60 -11.41
CA ASN A 428 -9.37 4.64 -10.08
C ASN A 428 -9.26 3.21 -9.56
N TYR A 429 -8.23 2.47 -9.94
CA TYR A 429 -8.08 1.07 -9.52
C TYR A 429 -7.73 0.90 -8.05
N GLY A 430 -7.38 1.97 -7.33
CA GLY A 430 -6.98 1.82 -5.94
C GLY A 430 -7.23 3.04 -5.09
N GLY A 431 -7.77 2.81 -3.89
CA GLY A 431 -7.97 3.79 -2.84
C GLY A 431 -6.68 3.89 -2.03
N ARG A 432 -5.74 4.69 -2.53
CA ARG A 432 -4.34 4.64 -2.13
C ARG A 432 -4.05 5.23 -0.75
N ILE A 433 -4.74 6.29 -0.35
CA ILE A 433 -4.57 6.94 0.96
C ILE A 433 -5.93 7.38 1.51
N LEU A 434 -6.20 7.09 2.78
CA LEU A 434 -7.34 7.58 3.53
C LEU A 434 -6.81 8.50 4.63
N MET A 435 -7.26 9.75 4.66
CA MET A 435 -6.82 10.73 5.65
C MET A 435 -8.05 11.39 6.29
N VAL A 436 -8.07 11.42 7.62
CA VAL A 436 -9.14 12.05 8.39
C VAL A 436 -8.62 13.35 8.97
N ASP A 437 -9.38 14.42 8.75
CA ASP A 437 -9.19 15.70 9.41
C ASP A 437 -10.52 16.13 10.05
N LYS A 438 -10.56 16.05 11.38
CA LYS A 438 -11.73 16.38 12.21
C LYS A 438 -13.00 15.64 11.76
N ASN A 439 -13.85 16.29 10.96
CA ASN A 439 -15.14 15.81 10.50
C ASN A 439 -15.17 15.42 9.03
N ASP A 440 -14.02 15.45 8.36
CA ASP A 440 -13.89 15.18 6.93
C ASP A 440 -12.98 13.98 6.69
N LEU A 441 -13.37 13.15 5.72
CA LEU A 441 -12.56 12.07 5.18
C LEU A 441 -12.11 12.45 3.77
N TYR A 442 -10.80 12.34 3.55
CA TYR A 442 -10.15 12.53 2.27
C TYR A 442 -9.67 11.18 1.73
N VAL A 443 -9.88 10.97 0.44
CA VAL A 443 -9.48 9.77 -0.28
C VAL A 443 -8.60 10.18 -1.44
N GLY A 444 -7.39 9.63 -1.50
CA GLY A 444 -6.48 9.78 -2.63
C GLY A 444 -6.46 8.51 -3.44
N THR A 445 -6.54 8.64 -4.76
CA THR A 445 -6.64 7.47 -5.65
C THR A 445 -5.30 7.16 -6.32
N ALA A 446 -5.23 5.95 -6.86
CA ALA A 446 -4.28 5.60 -7.90
C ALA A 446 -5.03 5.34 -9.22
N ASN A 447 -4.58 5.99 -10.28
CA ASN A 447 -5.16 5.96 -11.61
C ASN A 447 -4.07 6.29 -12.65
N PRO A 448 -3.50 5.28 -13.33
CA PRO A 448 -2.41 5.45 -14.29
C PRO A 448 -2.87 5.91 -15.67
N PHE A 449 -4.17 5.89 -15.90
CA PHE A 449 -4.77 6.16 -17.20
C PHE A 449 -5.02 7.66 -17.37
N GLN A 450 -5.41 8.32 -16.28
CA GLN A 450 -5.86 9.71 -16.29
C GLN A 450 -5.09 10.60 -15.29
N GLY A 451 -4.40 10.01 -14.31
CA GLY A 451 -3.85 10.72 -13.14
C GLY A 451 -4.74 10.54 -11.91
N CYS A 452 -4.16 10.71 -10.72
CA CYS A 452 -4.86 10.51 -9.45
C CYS A 452 -5.92 11.58 -9.14
N GLU A 453 -6.83 11.23 -8.25
CA GLU A 453 -7.89 12.08 -7.76
C GLU A 453 -7.79 12.22 -6.23
N VAL A 454 -8.26 13.36 -5.74
CA VAL A 454 -8.48 13.61 -4.32
C VAL A 454 -9.96 13.89 -4.13
N LEU A 455 -10.63 13.04 -3.35
CA LEU A 455 -12.03 13.17 -3.04
C LEU A 455 -12.23 13.46 -1.56
N LYS A 456 -13.32 14.14 -1.23
CA LYS A 456 -13.69 14.52 0.14
C LYS A 456 -15.14 14.15 0.42
N THR A 457 -15.40 13.63 1.61
CA THR A 457 -16.75 13.58 2.18
C THR A 457 -16.75 14.06 3.62
N ASN A 458 -17.89 14.58 4.09
CA ASN A 458 -18.06 15.00 5.47
C ASN A 458 -18.75 13.91 6.29
N LYS A 459 -18.72 14.06 7.62
CA LYS A 459 -19.32 13.11 8.57
C LYS A 459 -20.80 12.81 8.29
N ALA A 460 -21.62 13.84 8.04
CA ALA A 460 -23.06 13.66 7.84
C ALA A 460 -23.35 12.86 6.56
N SER A 461 -22.71 13.22 5.45
CA SER A 461 -22.83 12.52 4.17
C SER A 461 -22.32 11.08 4.27
N PHE A 462 -21.20 10.86 4.96
CA PHE A 462 -20.63 9.53 5.16
C PHE A 462 -21.54 8.62 5.98
N VAL A 463 -22.02 9.11 7.13
CA VAL A 463 -22.97 8.37 7.97
C VAL A 463 -24.26 8.05 7.20
N ASN A 464 -24.75 9.00 6.40
CA ASN A 464 -25.90 8.76 5.54
C ASN A 464 -25.65 7.62 4.55
N MET A 465 -24.48 7.59 3.89
CA MET A 465 -24.10 6.48 3.01
C MET A 465 -23.99 5.18 3.78
N LEU A 466 -23.42 5.17 4.98
CA LEU A 466 -23.28 3.96 5.79
C LEU A 466 -24.64 3.32 6.10
N TYR A 467 -25.69 4.09 6.35
CA TYR A 467 -27.04 3.56 6.64
C TYR A 467 -27.83 3.14 5.40
N HIS A 468 -27.60 3.79 4.24
CA HIS A 468 -28.40 3.58 3.03
C HIS A 468 -27.69 2.80 1.94
N CYS A 469 -26.41 2.46 2.13
CA CYS A 469 -25.71 1.55 1.23
C CYS A 469 -26.41 0.20 1.27
N GLN A 470 -27.16 -0.11 0.21
CA GLN A 470 -27.65 -1.45 -0.02
C GLN A 470 -26.43 -2.33 -0.24
N ASN A 471 -26.44 -3.52 0.36
CA ASN A 471 -25.43 -4.51 0.03
C ASN A 471 -25.66 -4.81 -1.46
N PRO A 472 -24.74 -4.44 -2.37
CA PRO A 472 -24.81 -4.95 -3.73
C PRO A 472 -24.85 -6.47 -3.67
N ASP A 473 -25.32 -7.12 -4.72
CA ASP A 473 -25.33 -8.59 -4.83
C ASP A 473 -23.89 -9.12 -5.05
N TYR A 474 -22.99 -8.69 -4.16
CA TYR A 474 -21.55 -8.86 -4.16
C TYR A 474 -21.24 -10.34 -4.22
N ASP A 475 -21.81 -11.10 -3.28
CA ASP A 475 -21.55 -12.53 -3.17
C ASP A 475 -22.00 -13.28 -4.43
N ASN A 476 -23.11 -12.92 -5.07
CA ASN A 476 -23.62 -13.61 -6.26
C ASN A 476 -22.82 -13.24 -7.54
N ILE A 477 -22.46 -11.97 -7.72
CA ILE A 477 -21.63 -11.53 -8.86
C ILE A 477 -20.29 -12.27 -8.82
N PHE A 478 -19.67 -12.32 -7.64
CA PHE A 478 -18.32 -12.84 -7.48
C PHE A 478 -18.28 -14.37 -7.37
N SER A 479 -19.24 -15.02 -6.69
CA SER A 479 -19.23 -16.49 -6.55
C SER A 479 -19.23 -17.18 -7.92
N LYS A 480 -20.06 -16.72 -8.85
CA LYS A 480 -20.18 -17.32 -10.18
C LYS A 480 -18.97 -17.03 -11.07
N LEU A 481 -18.40 -15.84 -10.95
CA LEU A 481 -17.19 -15.44 -11.67
C LEU A 481 -15.99 -16.31 -11.27
N PHE A 482 -15.85 -16.61 -9.98
CA PHE A 482 -14.67 -17.29 -9.45
C PHE A 482 -14.71 -18.80 -9.58
N GLU A 483 -15.88 -19.44 -9.42
CA GLU A 483 -16.06 -20.87 -9.72
C GLU A 483 -15.54 -21.23 -11.13
N ASP A 484 -15.72 -20.31 -12.09
CA ASP A 484 -15.34 -20.49 -13.50
C ASP A 484 -13.83 -20.41 -13.76
N ILE A 485 -13.03 -19.81 -12.87
CA ILE A 485 -11.59 -19.60 -13.06
C ILE A 485 -10.72 -20.32 -12.02
N ASP A 486 -11.29 -20.84 -10.93
CA ASP A 486 -10.56 -21.53 -9.86
C ASP A 486 -9.69 -22.69 -10.37
N ILE A 487 -10.22 -23.52 -11.29
CA ILE A 487 -9.45 -24.62 -11.90
C ILE A 487 -8.21 -24.10 -12.66
N MET A 488 -8.32 -22.92 -13.29
CA MET A 488 -7.19 -22.31 -14.00
C MET A 488 -6.13 -21.82 -13.01
N TYR A 489 -6.55 -21.24 -11.88
CA TYR A 489 -5.64 -20.88 -10.79
C TYR A 489 -4.91 -22.11 -10.25
N ASP A 490 -5.61 -23.21 -9.98
CA ASP A 490 -4.99 -24.45 -9.48
C ASP A 490 -3.91 -24.97 -10.43
N ASN A 491 -4.21 -25.01 -11.74
CA ASN A 491 -3.23 -25.42 -12.75
C ASN A 491 -2.01 -24.51 -12.79
N ILE A 492 -2.22 -23.19 -12.71
CA ILE A 492 -1.15 -22.19 -12.67
C ILE A 492 -0.29 -22.37 -11.41
N ILE A 493 -0.91 -22.56 -10.24
CA ILE A 493 -0.21 -22.80 -8.98
C ILE A 493 0.63 -24.08 -9.05
N ILE A 494 0.11 -25.15 -9.66
CA ILE A 494 0.86 -26.40 -9.88
C ILE A 494 2.10 -26.14 -10.73
N GLU A 495 1.97 -25.40 -11.85
CA GLU A 495 3.11 -25.09 -12.71
C GLU A 495 4.13 -24.17 -12.02
N LEU A 496 3.67 -23.17 -11.27
CA LEU A 496 4.55 -22.30 -10.48
C LEU A 496 5.35 -23.08 -9.44
N LYS A 497 4.76 -24.11 -8.81
CA LYS A 497 5.49 -25.02 -7.90
C LYS A 497 6.58 -25.79 -8.62
N LYS A 498 6.29 -26.34 -9.80
CA LYS A 498 7.27 -27.13 -10.58
C LYS A 498 8.53 -26.35 -10.93
N ILE A 499 8.42 -25.04 -11.11
CA ILE A 499 9.54 -24.15 -11.45
C ILE A 499 10.13 -23.43 -10.24
N GLY A 500 9.71 -23.77 -9.01
CA GLY A 500 10.25 -23.20 -7.77
C GLY A 500 9.82 -21.75 -7.47
N MET A 501 8.88 -21.17 -8.23
CA MET A 501 8.48 -19.76 -8.04
C MET A 501 7.64 -19.50 -6.78
N LEU A 502 7.08 -20.56 -6.18
CA LEU A 502 6.36 -20.50 -4.90
C LEU A 502 7.16 -21.08 -3.73
N GLU A 503 8.36 -21.58 -3.99
CA GLU A 503 9.20 -22.16 -2.94
C GLU A 503 9.89 -21.06 -2.14
N ILE A 504 10.10 -21.34 -0.85
CA ILE A 504 11.01 -20.57 -0.02
C ILE A 504 12.40 -20.86 -0.61
N LEU A 505 13.06 -19.84 -1.15
CA LEU A 505 14.49 -19.96 -1.46
C LEU A 505 15.18 -20.31 -0.15
N LYS A 506 15.59 -21.57 -0.01
CA LYS A 506 16.27 -22.08 1.20
C LYS A 506 17.68 -21.56 1.29
#